data_AF-A0A7W1ECL5-F1
#
_entry.id   AF-A0A7W1ECL5-F1
#
_cell.length_a   1.000
_cell.length_b   1.000
_cell.length_c   1.000
_cell.angle_alpha   90.00
_cell.angle_beta   90.00
_cell.angle_gamma   90.00
#
_symmetry.space_group_name_H-M   'P 1'
#
loop_
_entity.id
_entity.type
_entity.pdbx_description
1 polymer ?
#
loop_
_entity_poly.entity_id
_entity_poly.type
_entity_poly.pdbx_seq_one_letter_code
_entity_poly.pdbx_strand_id
1 'polypeptide(L)'
;MRLRSATIALTAACVLAAVPGCGGGAGPAAAVPATSASGVVSGFMDAVADSNLTKMATLWGTARGPAARTRQPSDFEKRVVVMQAYLRSEGHRIVSDNPDGSDARHVVQVEIRRPLCTHLVPFTVIKLPDQSWLVNSIDLAAAGSPARPCPDAQRTDSPTPR
;
A
#
# COMPACT_ATOMS: atom_id res chain seq x y z
N MET A 1 47.47 -35.21 21.18
CA MET A 1 47.51 -36.52 21.87
C MET A 1 46.11 -36.79 22.40
N ARG A 2 45.59 -37.99 22.13
CA ARG A 2 44.21 -38.45 22.36
C ARG A 2 43.84 -38.33 23.85
N LEU A 3 42.57 -38.33 24.31
CA LEU A 3 41.60 -39.43 24.17
C LEU A 3 40.32 -39.09 25.00
N ARG A 4 39.16 -39.53 24.49
CA ARG A 4 37.97 -40.11 25.19
C ARG A 4 36.86 -39.25 25.83
N SER A 5 35.74 -39.22 25.10
CA SER A 5 34.38 -39.71 25.41
C SER A 5 33.89 -39.75 26.87
N ALA A 6 32.70 -39.19 27.10
CA ALA A 6 31.65 -39.78 27.93
C ALA A 6 30.26 -39.26 27.52
N THR A 7 29.42 -40.18 27.04
CA THR A 7 28.01 -40.01 26.73
C THR A 7 27.21 -40.08 28.04
N ILE A 8 26.35 -39.11 28.34
CA ILE A 8 25.23 -39.30 29.28
C ILE A 8 23.99 -38.64 28.66
N ALA A 9 23.06 -39.50 28.23
CA ALA A 9 21.71 -39.11 27.87
C ALA A 9 20.89 -38.95 29.15
N LEU A 10 20.14 -37.85 29.27
CA LEU A 10 19.04 -37.77 30.22
C LEU A 10 17.83 -37.13 29.51
N THR A 11 16.92 -37.99 29.06
CA THR A 11 15.62 -37.64 28.52
C THR A 11 14.71 -37.27 29.68
N ALA A 12 14.37 -35.99 29.84
CA ALA A 12 13.34 -35.54 30.76
C ALA A 12 12.21 -34.88 29.96
N ALA A 13 11.12 -35.63 29.81
CA ALA A 13 9.88 -35.18 29.22
C ALA A 13 9.21 -34.14 30.15
N CYS A 14 8.93 -32.95 29.62
CA CYS A 14 8.06 -31.97 30.26
C CYS A 14 6.89 -31.69 29.32
N VAL A 15 5.74 -32.29 29.65
CA VAL A 15 4.46 -32.05 28.98
C VAL A 15 3.92 -30.71 29.48
N LEU A 16 3.87 -29.70 28.62
CA LEU A 16 3.17 -28.44 28.86
C LEU A 16 1.93 -28.40 27.98
N ALA A 17 0.77 -28.47 28.63
CA ALA A 17 -0.54 -28.29 28.04
C ALA A 17 -0.70 -26.83 27.56
N ALA A 18 -1.04 -26.64 26.29
CA ALA A 18 -1.39 -25.34 25.72
C ALA A 18 -2.89 -25.28 25.45
N VAL A 19 -3.55 -24.29 26.05
CA VAL A 19 -4.96 -23.94 25.81
C VAL A 19 -5.01 -23.02 24.58
N PRO A 20 -5.68 -23.37 23.46
CA PRO A 20 -5.87 -22.40 22.38
C PRO A 20 -7.04 -21.47 22.74
N GLY A 21 -6.72 -20.37 23.40
CA GLY A 21 -7.60 -19.20 23.44
C GLY A 21 -7.59 -18.53 22.07
N CYS A 22 -8.65 -18.72 21.29
CA CYS A 22 -8.86 -18.01 20.03
C CYS A 22 -9.36 -16.58 20.35
N GLY A 23 -8.43 -15.71 20.70
CA GLY A 23 -8.66 -14.27 20.80
C GLY A 23 -8.63 -13.66 19.40
N GLY A 24 -9.74 -13.04 19.00
CA GLY A 24 -9.86 -12.30 17.75
C GLY A 24 -8.88 -11.12 17.70
N GLY A 25 -7.73 -11.34 17.08
CA GLY A 25 -6.86 -10.28 16.59
C GLY A 25 -7.11 -10.11 15.10
N ALA A 26 -7.46 -8.89 14.67
CA ALA A 26 -7.33 -8.50 13.29
C ALA A 26 -5.86 -8.72 12.89
N GLY A 27 -5.60 -9.83 12.21
CA GLY A 27 -4.25 -10.21 11.80
C GLY A 27 -3.68 -9.16 10.85
N PRO A 28 -2.34 -9.02 10.81
CA PRO A 28 -1.68 -8.22 9.78
C PRO A 28 -2.21 -8.69 8.43
N ALA A 29 -2.74 -7.75 7.63
CA ALA A 29 -3.15 -8.04 6.27
C ALA A 29 -2.00 -8.77 5.59
N ALA A 30 -2.21 -10.03 5.21
CA ALA A 30 -1.19 -10.83 4.55
C ALA A 30 -0.69 -10.01 3.35
N ALA A 31 0.61 -9.76 3.29
CA ALA A 31 1.23 -9.04 2.18
C ALA A 31 0.89 -9.79 0.90
N VAL A 32 -0.08 -9.27 0.15
CA VAL A 32 -0.49 -9.84 -1.13
C VAL A 32 0.74 -9.72 -2.03
N PRO A 33 1.33 -10.82 -2.51
CA PRO A 33 2.39 -10.74 -3.50
C PRO A 33 1.88 -9.88 -4.68
N ALA A 34 2.73 -9.06 -5.29
CA ALA A 34 2.35 -8.11 -6.36
C ALA A 34 1.91 -8.78 -7.69
N THR A 35 1.23 -9.92 -7.61
CA THR A 35 0.65 -10.70 -8.70
C THR A 35 -0.83 -10.35 -8.96
N SER A 36 -1.42 -9.45 -8.17
CA SER A 36 -2.79 -8.94 -8.38
C SER A 36 -2.83 -7.42 -8.55
N ALA A 37 -3.95 -6.90 -9.07
CA ALA A 37 -4.19 -5.47 -9.21
C ALA A 37 -4.19 -4.76 -7.83
N SER A 38 -4.90 -5.30 -6.85
CA SER A 38 -4.85 -4.84 -5.46
C SER A 38 -3.44 -4.93 -4.84
N GLY A 39 -2.67 -5.98 -5.15
CA GLY A 39 -1.31 -6.17 -4.62
C GLY A 39 -0.34 -5.09 -5.08
N VAL A 40 -0.38 -4.68 -6.35
CA VAL A 40 0.47 -3.58 -6.83
C VAL A 40 0.06 -2.24 -6.23
N VAL A 41 -1.24 -2.01 -5.98
CA VAL A 41 -1.73 -0.79 -5.32
C VAL A 41 -1.29 -0.74 -3.86
N SER A 42 -1.38 -1.86 -3.12
CA SER A 42 -0.86 -1.95 -1.75
C SER A 42 0.63 -1.61 -1.72
N GLY A 43 1.44 -2.25 -2.56
CA GLY A 43 2.88 -1.97 -2.61
C GLY A 43 3.22 -0.54 -3.06
N PHE A 44 2.35 0.10 -3.86
CA PHE A 44 2.50 1.49 -4.24
C PHE A 44 2.22 2.42 -3.05
N MET A 45 1.18 2.14 -2.25
CA MET A 45 0.84 2.90 -1.06
C MET A 45 1.86 2.71 0.07
N ASP A 46 2.46 1.52 0.20
CA ASP A 46 3.61 1.30 1.08
C ASP A 46 4.79 2.17 0.67
N ALA A 47 5.09 2.23 -0.64
CA ALA A 47 6.14 3.10 -1.17
C ALA A 47 5.84 4.60 -0.96
N VAL A 48 4.57 5.01 -0.98
CA VAL A 48 4.14 6.37 -0.62
C VAL A 48 4.44 6.66 0.85
N ALA A 49 4.09 5.74 1.76
CA ALA A 49 4.34 5.87 3.20
C ALA A 49 5.84 5.97 3.50
N ASP A 50 6.66 5.17 2.82
CA ASP A 50 8.12 5.16 2.95
C ASP A 50 8.81 6.32 2.22
N SER A 51 8.05 7.17 1.50
CA SER A 51 8.59 8.20 0.62
C SER A 51 9.58 7.67 -0.42
N ASN A 52 9.39 6.42 -0.85
CA ASN A 52 10.26 5.72 -1.78
C ASN A 52 9.84 5.99 -3.23
N LEU A 53 10.23 7.16 -3.75
CA LEU A 53 9.88 7.60 -5.10
C LEU A 53 10.39 6.65 -6.20
N THR A 54 11.55 6.00 -5.99
CA THR A 54 12.10 5.02 -6.92
C THR A 54 11.22 3.77 -7.01
N LYS A 55 10.73 3.27 -5.87
CA LYS A 55 9.80 2.15 -5.83
C LYS A 55 8.44 2.53 -6.42
N MET A 56 7.93 3.73 -6.12
CA MET A 56 6.73 4.26 -6.77
C MET A 56 6.87 4.25 -8.30
N ALA A 57 7.99 4.76 -8.84
CA ALA A 57 8.25 4.76 -10.28
C ALA A 57 8.43 3.35 -10.90
N THR A 58 8.68 2.33 -10.07
CA THR A 58 8.75 0.93 -10.52
C THR A 58 7.36 0.27 -10.56
N LEU A 59 6.42 0.74 -9.74
CA LEU A 59 5.05 0.22 -9.64
C LEU A 59 4.03 1.07 -10.43
N TRP A 60 4.44 2.23 -10.92
CA TRP A 60 3.64 3.13 -11.74
C TRP A 60 4.27 3.34 -13.13
N GLY A 61 3.43 3.52 -14.13
CA GLY A 61 3.88 3.86 -15.48
C GLY A 61 2.77 3.73 -16.51
N THR A 62 3.11 3.24 -17.69
CA THR A 62 2.21 3.16 -18.84
C THR A 62 2.09 1.73 -19.35
N ALA A 63 1.30 1.49 -20.40
CA ALA A 63 1.26 0.20 -21.09
C ALA A 63 2.63 -0.24 -21.67
N ARG A 64 3.61 0.68 -21.77
CA ARG A 64 5.00 0.34 -22.16
C ARG A 64 5.83 -0.21 -21.00
N GLY A 65 5.33 -0.12 -19.77
CA GLY A 65 5.97 -0.60 -18.55
C GLY A 65 6.20 0.47 -17.49
N PRO A 66 6.93 0.13 -16.41
CA PRO A 66 7.28 1.02 -15.33
C PRO A 66 7.97 2.30 -15.80
N ALA A 67 7.64 3.42 -15.18
CA ALA A 67 8.25 4.71 -15.49
C ALA A 67 9.77 4.72 -15.21
N ALA A 68 10.21 4.05 -14.14
CA ALA A 68 11.63 3.91 -13.80
C ALA A 68 12.47 3.25 -14.92
N ARG A 69 11.84 2.35 -15.70
CA ARG A 69 12.49 1.65 -16.82
C ARG A 69 12.32 2.40 -18.14
N THR A 70 11.10 2.83 -18.41
CA THR A 70 10.72 3.40 -19.72
C THR A 70 11.02 4.89 -19.85
N ARG A 71 11.28 5.58 -18.73
CA ARG A 71 11.41 7.04 -18.64
C ARG A 71 10.17 7.77 -19.16
N GLN A 72 9.00 7.14 -19.04
CA GLN A 72 7.74 7.66 -19.53
C GLN A 72 6.68 7.76 -18.43
N PRO A 73 5.88 8.84 -18.45
CA PRO A 73 6.03 10.03 -19.28
C PRO A 73 7.35 10.79 -18.97
N SER A 74 7.77 11.71 -19.85
CA SER A 74 9.07 12.40 -19.74
C SER A 74 9.22 13.25 -18.48
N ASP A 75 8.11 13.52 -17.78
CA ASP A 75 8.03 14.25 -16.52
C ASP A 75 7.72 13.34 -15.32
N PHE A 76 7.94 12.02 -15.43
CA PHE A 76 7.52 11.07 -14.40
C PHE A 76 8.12 11.38 -13.03
N GLU A 77 9.36 11.86 -12.94
CA GLU A 77 10.00 12.19 -11.67
C GLU A 77 9.22 13.28 -10.93
N LYS A 78 8.70 14.27 -11.64
CA LYS A 78 7.84 15.33 -11.06
C LYS A 78 6.48 14.76 -10.65
N ARG A 79 5.90 13.89 -11.48
CA ARG A 79 4.59 13.29 -11.22
C ARG A 79 4.61 12.40 -9.99
N VAL A 80 5.65 11.58 -9.78
CA VAL A 80 5.73 10.70 -8.59
C VAL A 80 5.84 11.51 -7.29
N VAL A 81 6.53 12.66 -7.31
CA VAL A 81 6.56 13.58 -6.17
C VAL A 81 5.17 14.15 -5.88
N VAL A 82 4.44 14.58 -6.92
CA VAL A 82 3.07 15.09 -6.76
C VAL A 82 2.14 14.00 -6.23
N MET A 83 2.19 12.79 -6.80
CA MET A 83 1.40 11.66 -6.31
C MET A 83 1.70 11.35 -4.83
N GLN A 84 2.97 11.33 -4.44
CA GLN A 84 3.36 11.09 -3.04
C GLN A 84 2.79 12.17 -2.11
N ALA A 85 2.86 13.44 -2.48
CA ALA A 85 2.30 14.53 -1.70
C ALA A 85 0.78 14.41 -1.48
N TYR A 86 0.04 13.98 -2.51
CA TYR A 86 -1.42 13.81 -2.43
C TYR A 86 -1.83 12.55 -1.67
N LEU A 87 -1.04 11.49 -1.73
CA LEU A 87 -1.44 10.18 -1.19
C LEU A 87 -0.90 9.91 0.22
N ARG A 88 -0.01 10.76 0.74
CA ARG A 88 0.49 10.65 2.11
C ARG A 88 -0.67 10.68 3.12
N SER A 89 -0.64 9.75 4.06
CA SER A 89 -1.75 9.46 4.98
C SER A 89 -1.27 8.77 6.25
N GLU A 90 -2.13 8.73 7.29
CA GLU A 90 -1.87 7.96 8.51
C GLU A 90 -2.10 6.45 8.31
N GLY A 91 -2.94 6.11 7.33
CA GLY A 91 -3.19 4.74 6.94
C GLY A 91 -4.02 4.65 5.67
N HIS A 92 -4.00 3.49 5.04
CA HIS A 92 -4.80 3.21 3.86
C HIS A 92 -5.42 1.82 3.95
N ARG A 93 -6.51 1.59 3.20
CA ARG A 93 -7.16 0.29 3.07
C ARG A 93 -7.75 0.15 1.67
N ILE A 94 -7.55 -1.01 1.04
CA ILE A 94 -8.26 -1.35 -0.19
C ILE A 94 -9.70 -1.73 0.15
N VAL A 95 -10.66 -1.07 -0.51
CA VAL A 95 -12.10 -1.26 -0.29
C VAL A 95 -12.70 -2.15 -1.37
N SER A 96 -12.26 -2.02 -2.62
CA SER A 96 -12.66 -2.89 -3.72
C SER A 96 -11.60 -2.99 -4.80
N ASP A 97 -11.70 -4.04 -5.61
CA ASP A 97 -10.85 -4.34 -6.76
C ASP A 97 -11.77 -4.94 -7.85
N ASN A 98 -12.11 -4.13 -8.85
CA ASN A 98 -13.10 -4.50 -9.87
C ASN A 98 -12.51 -4.37 -11.28
N PRO A 99 -12.76 -5.35 -12.19
CA PRO A 99 -12.45 -5.18 -13.61
C PRO A 99 -13.15 -3.97 -14.22
N ASP A 100 -12.47 -3.29 -15.15
CA ASP A 100 -12.95 -2.11 -15.87
C ASP A 100 -12.93 -2.40 -17.38
N GLY A 101 -14.04 -2.95 -17.87
CA GLY A 101 -14.24 -3.33 -19.27
C GLY A 101 -13.46 -4.55 -19.75
N SER A 102 -12.41 -4.99 -19.04
CA SER A 102 -11.63 -6.19 -19.35
C SER A 102 -10.85 -6.70 -18.13
N ASP A 103 -10.42 -7.96 -18.15
CA ASP A 103 -9.56 -8.56 -17.11
C ASP A 103 -8.14 -7.96 -17.07
N ALA A 104 -7.75 -7.17 -18.07
CA ALA A 104 -6.44 -6.53 -18.14
C ALA A 104 -6.43 -5.11 -17.54
N ARG A 105 -7.57 -4.63 -17.05
CA ARG A 105 -7.70 -3.29 -16.47
C ARG A 105 -8.64 -3.34 -15.28
N HIS A 106 -8.18 -2.83 -14.15
CA HIS A 106 -8.95 -2.84 -12.91
C HIS A 106 -9.04 -1.43 -12.35
N VAL A 107 -10.15 -1.14 -11.68
CA VAL A 107 -10.31 0.00 -10.79
C VAL A 107 -10.29 -0.51 -9.35
N VAL A 108 -9.28 -0.08 -8.61
CA VAL A 108 -9.09 -0.40 -7.20
C VAL A 108 -9.47 0.83 -6.37
N GLN A 109 -10.44 0.70 -5.48
CA GLN A 109 -10.84 1.79 -4.58
C GLN A 109 -10.02 1.71 -3.30
N VAL A 110 -9.32 2.80 -2.97
CA VAL A 110 -8.48 2.89 -1.78
C VAL A 110 -9.05 3.93 -0.84
N GLU A 111 -9.39 3.50 0.38
CA GLU A 111 -9.64 4.40 1.50
C GLU A 111 -8.31 4.93 2.03
N ILE A 112 -8.17 6.25 2.11
CA ILE A 112 -7.02 6.95 2.65
C ILE A 112 -7.45 7.76 3.87
N ARG A 113 -6.80 7.53 5.01
CA ARG A 113 -7.12 8.18 6.29
C ARG A 113 -6.15 9.30 6.61
N ARG A 114 -6.71 10.47 6.88
CA ARG A 114 -6.01 11.66 7.40
C ARG A 114 -6.62 12.02 8.76
N PRO A 115 -5.94 12.82 9.60
CA PRO A 115 -6.37 13.06 10.98
C PRO A 115 -7.84 13.46 11.15
N LEU A 116 -8.42 14.16 10.17
CA LEU A 116 -9.75 14.77 10.25
C LEU A 116 -10.68 14.40 9.09
N CYS A 117 -10.25 13.49 8.20
CA CYS A 117 -11.09 13.03 7.10
C CYS A 117 -10.55 11.75 6.45
N THR A 118 -11.46 11.05 5.77
CA THR A 118 -11.18 9.86 4.98
C THR A 118 -11.61 10.08 3.54
N HIS A 119 -10.75 9.73 2.59
CA HIS A 119 -11.01 9.86 1.17
C HIS A 119 -11.05 8.48 0.50
N LEU A 120 -11.99 8.28 -0.42
CA LEU A 120 -11.96 7.14 -1.34
C LEU A 120 -11.31 7.59 -2.64
N VAL A 121 -10.16 7.00 -2.96
CA VAL A 121 -9.33 7.35 -4.11
C VAL A 121 -9.33 6.18 -5.10
N PRO A 122 -9.88 6.37 -6.30
CA PRO A 122 -9.78 5.38 -7.38
C PRO A 122 -8.37 5.29 -7.95
N PHE A 123 -7.85 4.07 -8.04
CA PHE A 123 -6.63 3.71 -8.75
C PHE A 123 -7.00 2.88 -9.97
N THR A 124 -6.50 3.26 -11.14
CA THR A 124 -6.54 2.41 -12.31
C THR A 124 -5.26 1.60 -12.40
N VAL A 125 -5.41 0.29 -12.52
CA VAL A 125 -4.31 -0.65 -12.66
C VAL A 125 -4.46 -1.36 -14.00
N ILE A 126 -3.35 -1.62 -14.68
CA ILE A 126 -3.32 -2.37 -15.93
C ILE A 126 -2.42 -3.59 -15.81
N LYS A 127 -2.78 -4.64 -16.54
CA LYS A 127 -1.93 -5.82 -16.74
C LYS A 127 -1.11 -5.63 -18.01
N LEU A 128 0.20 -5.82 -17.90
CA LEU A 128 1.13 -5.79 -19.02
C LEU A 128 1.17 -7.14 -19.75
N PRO A 129 1.73 -7.20 -20.99
CA PRO A 129 1.85 -8.46 -21.73
C PRO A 129 2.61 -9.56 -20.97
N ASP A 130 3.60 -9.18 -20.15
CA ASP A 130 4.37 -10.07 -19.27
C ASP A 130 3.60 -10.54 -18.02
N GLN A 131 2.30 -10.27 -17.97
CA GLN A 131 1.37 -10.60 -16.88
C GLN A 131 1.60 -9.85 -15.57
N SER A 132 2.54 -8.89 -15.53
CA SER A 132 2.73 -8.01 -14.37
C SER A 132 1.65 -6.93 -14.30
N TRP A 133 1.33 -6.49 -13.08
CA TRP A 133 0.40 -5.39 -12.85
C TRP A 133 1.15 -4.09 -12.61
N LEU A 134 0.55 -2.99 -13.05
CA LEU A 134 1.12 -1.65 -12.92
C LEU A 134 0.01 -0.63 -12.62
N VAL A 135 0.25 0.26 -11.67
CA VAL A 135 -0.60 1.44 -11.49
C VAL A 135 -0.42 2.33 -12.73
N ASN A 136 -1.53 2.65 -13.40
CA ASN A 136 -1.53 3.47 -14.61
C ASN A 136 -1.95 4.92 -14.30
N SER A 137 -3.06 5.07 -13.58
CA SER A 137 -3.59 6.38 -13.21
C SER A 137 -4.20 6.37 -11.82
N ILE A 138 -4.21 7.54 -11.18
CA ILE A 138 -4.76 7.77 -9.85
C ILE A 138 -5.60 9.04 -9.94
N ASP A 139 -6.84 8.99 -9.46
CA ASP A 139 -7.65 10.19 -9.37
C ASP A 139 -7.24 11.03 -8.15
N LEU A 140 -6.25 11.90 -8.35
CA LEU A 140 -5.73 12.77 -7.29
C LEU A 140 -6.74 13.85 -6.85
N ALA A 141 -7.79 14.13 -7.65
CA ALA A 141 -8.82 15.05 -7.21
C ALA A 141 -9.65 14.46 -6.06
N ALA A 142 -9.92 13.15 -6.11
CA ALA A 142 -10.61 12.42 -5.05
C ALA A 142 -9.82 12.35 -3.73
N ALA A 143 -8.48 12.43 -3.80
CA ALA A 143 -7.61 12.43 -2.61
C ALA A 143 -7.65 13.76 -1.82
N GLY A 144 -8.27 14.81 -2.38
CA GLY A 144 -8.28 16.14 -1.79
C GLY A 144 -6.91 16.85 -1.85
N SER A 145 -6.92 18.19 -1.79
CA SER A 145 -5.67 18.96 -1.82
C SER A 145 -4.84 18.68 -0.56
N PRO A 146 -3.53 18.38 -0.69
CA PRO A 146 -2.65 18.21 0.47
C PRO A 146 -2.42 19.53 1.24
N ALA A 147 -2.67 20.68 0.61
CA ALA A 147 -2.51 22.00 1.22
C ALA A 147 -3.74 22.49 1.98
N ARG A 148 -4.89 21.80 1.86
CA ARG A 148 -6.11 22.19 2.57
C ARG A 148 -6.38 21.24 3.73
N PRO A 149 -6.65 21.74 4.94
CA PRO A 149 -7.18 20.94 6.03
C PRO A 149 -8.51 20.29 5.61
N CYS A 150 -8.85 19.17 6.25
CA CYS A 150 -10.16 18.57 6.11
C CYS A 150 -11.26 19.57 6.54
N PRO A 151 -12.46 19.56 5.93
CA PRO A 151 -13.52 20.55 6.21
C PRO A 151 -13.90 20.66 7.70
N ASP A 152 -13.85 19.56 8.45
CA ASP A 152 -14.16 19.57 9.89
C ASP A 152 -13.03 20.17 10.76
N ALA A 153 -11.79 20.21 10.24
CA ALA A 153 -10.70 20.97 10.85
C ALA A 153 -11.01 22.48 10.83
N GLN A 154 -11.52 22.97 9.70
CA GLN A 154 -11.75 24.39 9.49
C GLN A 154 -12.92 24.94 10.32
N ARG A 155 -13.89 24.10 10.68
CA ARG A 155 -15.04 24.50 11.51
C ARG A 155 -14.65 24.78 12.97
N THR A 156 -13.56 24.18 13.44
CA THR A 156 -13.13 24.30 14.86
C THR A 156 -12.27 25.55 15.11
N ASP A 157 -11.70 26.15 14.06
CA ASP A 157 -10.81 27.32 14.15
C ASP A 157 -11.49 28.66 13.83
N SER A 158 -12.82 28.70 13.66
CA SER A 158 -13.54 29.96 13.45
C SER A 158 -13.71 30.71 14.78
N PRO A 159 -13.16 31.93 14.96
CA PRO A 159 -13.39 32.72 16.16
C PRO A 159 -14.87 33.12 16.22
N THR A 160 -15.56 32.77 17.30
CA THR A 160 -16.92 33.25 17.60
C THR A 160 -16.91 34.79 17.62
N PRO A 161 -17.73 35.48 16.79
CA PRO A 161 -17.87 36.92 16.93
C PRO A 161 -18.51 37.22 18.29
N ARG A 162 -17.85 38.04 19.10
CA ARG A 162 -18.42 38.61 20.34
C ARG A 162 -19.42 39.70 20.04
#